data_AF-A0A9Q7TL35-F1
#
_entry.id   AF-A0A9Q7TL35-F1
#
_cell.length_a   1.000
_cell.length_b   1.000
_cell.length_c   1.000
_cell.angle_alpha   90.00
_cell.angle_beta   90.00
_cell.angle_gamma   90.00
#
_symmetry.space_group_name_H-M   'P 1'
#
loop_
_entity.id
_entity.type
_entity.pdbx_description
1 polymer ?
#
loop_
_entity_poly.entity_id
_entity_poly.type
_entity_poly.pdbx_seq_one_letter_code
_entity_poly.pdbx_strand_id
1 'polypeptide(L)'
;MRNLSTFLLAVFIACMQSTAAQSAARPRILLYTKTAGFRHDSIPTAIRIIASLGNGSLTLPSSTIDPTISTLRWDTINTEDETLFHDPIYLSQFKAIGFLSTTDVDPPGAGTVLDDQGLRNFARYIQQGGNYFGIHSASATLFGAPFYGRLVGAYFDYHPQIQNVTVRSLDRQHPSTSKWPDQGLRIYEEMYNYRSDPRNLPSRANVLVSNATSYQDPGVNPQAFRNGSNGPEPHPLAWWREARLLDTDAATDPSVSGGGGAGIQVSGGSGRSWYTSLGHDNSTWAQDLFRGHVAGGIGWVLQSSTAPLNASAGGSNSSESAGASASPTTSSTAGSSNRAISSTPAHEFGNIAACFASMLLLIGLSAA
;
A
#
# COMPACT_ATOMS: atom_id res chain seq x y z
N MET A 1 -19.77 70.05 18.07
CA MET A 1 -18.43 69.42 18.18
C MET A 1 -18.43 68.54 19.42
N ARG A 2 -17.96 67.29 19.31
CA ARG A 2 -18.16 66.13 20.20
C ARG A 2 -19.42 65.34 19.85
N ASN A 3 -19.26 64.04 19.59
CA ASN A 3 -20.28 62.98 19.45
C ASN A 3 -20.63 62.48 18.02
N LEU A 4 -19.84 62.77 16.99
CA LEU A 4 -19.98 62.07 15.69
C LEU A 4 -18.76 61.22 15.28
N SER A 5 -17.57 61.52 15.80
CA SER A 5 -16.34 60.79 15.44
C SER A 5 -16.14 59.45 16.17
N THR A 6 -16.82 59.23 17.30
CA THR A 6 -16.70 57.98 18.07
C THR A 6 -17.63 56.86 17.59
N PHE A 7 -18.69 57.18 16.85
CA PHE A 7 -19.64 56.19 16.35
C PHE A 7 -19.19 55.56 15.01
N LEU A 8 -18.45 56.30 14.19
CA LEU A 8 -17.93 55.83 12.90
C LEU A 8 -16.70 54.91 13.04
N LEU A 9 -15.98 54.96 14.16
CA LEU A 9 -14.84 54.07 14.41
C LEU A 9 -15.28 52.68 14.95
N ALA A 10 -16.46 52.60 15.57
CA ALA A 10 -17.00 51.32 16.06
C ALA A 10 -17.62 50.46 14.94
N VAL A 11 -18.13 51.08 13.87
CA VAL A 11 -18.73 50.35 12.73
C VAL A 11 -17.68 49.84 11.74
N PHE A 12 -16.50 50.48 11.66
CA PHE A 12 -15.41 50.01 10.80
C PHE A 12 -14.59 48.84 11.38
N ILE A 13 -14.60 48.65 12.71
CA ILE A 13 -13.89 47.53 13.36
C ILE A 13 -14.74 46.23 13.36
N ALA A 14 -16.07 46.34 13.21
CA ALA A 14 -16.96 45.18 13.18
C ALA A 14 -17.03 44.46 11.81
N CYS A 15 -16.45 45.02 10.74
CA CYS A 15 -16.58 44.49 9.38
C CYS A 15 -15.40 43.60 8.91
N MET A 16 -14.42 43.29 9.78
CA MET A 16 -13.22 42.51 9.41
C MET A 16 -13.05 41.17 10.16
N GLN A 17 -14.07 40.63 10.81
CA GLN A 17 -13.97 39.33 11.51
C GLN A 17 -14.88 38.21 10.97
N SER A 18 -15.36 38.32 9.74
CA SER A 18 -15.88 37.15 9.02
C SER A 18 -14.74 36.48 8.25
N THR A 19 -13.74 35.95 8.96
CA THR A 19 -13.02 34.79 8.42
C THR A 19 -13.99 33.62 8.48
N ALA A 20 -14.79 33.46 7.42
CA ALA A 20 -15.42 32.18 7.16
C ALA A 20 -14.29 31.15 7.19
N ALA A 21 -14.31 30.26 8.18
CA ALA A 21 -13.45 29.10 8.18
C ALA A 21 -13.77 28.35 6.88
N GLN A 22 -12.93 28.52 5.87
CA GLN A 22 -12.96 27.71 4.68
C GLN A 22 -12.87 26.28 5.19
N SER A 23 -13.98 25.54 5.19
CA SER A 23 -13.96 24.12 5.56
C SER A 23 -12.89 23.49 4.71
N ALA A 24 -11.78 23.05 5.33
CA ALA A 24 -10.71 22.40 4.61
C ALA A 24 -11.34 21.27 3.79
N ALA A 25 -11.03 21.20 2.50
CA ALA A 25 -11.56 20.17 1.63
C ALA A 25 -11.20 18.80 2.24
N ARG A 26 -12.17 17.87 2.25
CA ARG A 26 -11.93 16.54 2.81
C ARG A 26 -10.83 15.86 2.01
N PRO A 27 -9.87 15.16 2.67
CA PRO A 27 -8.90 14.36 1.95
C PRO A 27 -9.62 13.27 1.15
N ARG A 28 -9.09 12.96 -0.03
CA ARG A 28 -9.61 11.91 -0.90
C ARG A 28 -8.72 10.69 -0.85
N ILE A 29 -9.32 9.51 -0.82
CA ILE A 29 -8.61 8.24 -1.01
C ILE A 29 -9.04 7.56 -2.30
N LEU A 30 -8.09 6.92 -2.96
CA LEU A 30 -8.36 5.96 -4.03
C LEU A 30 -8.33 4.56 -3.42
N LEU A 31 -9.43 3.83 -3.47
CA LEU A 31 -9.54 2.46 -2.98
C LEU A 31 -9.53 1.51 -4.17
N TYR A 32 -8.39 0.88 -4.42
CA TYR A 32 -8.16 -0.01 -5.54
C TYR A 32 -8.43 -1.47 -5.17
N THR A 33 -9.23 -2.18 -5.97
CA THR A 33 -9.74 -3.52 -5.64
C THR A 33 -9.66 -4.54 -6.79
N LYS A 34 -8.89 -4.25 -7.85
CA LYS A 34 -8.72 -5.20 -8.96
C LYS A 34 -8.07 -6.50 -8.46
N THR A 35 -8.51 -7.63 -9.02
CA THR A 35 -7.92 -8.96 -8.76
C THR A 35 -7.62 -9.64 -10.10
N ALA A 36 -6.36 -10.05 -10.30
CA ALA A 36 -5.94 -10.97 -11.36
C ALA A 36 -5.85 -12.43 -10.87
N GLY A 37 -5.86 -12.65 -9.54
CA GLY A 37 -5.96 -13.95 -8.88
C GLY A 37 -7.27 -14.14 -8.12
N PHE A 38 -7.21 -14.78 -6.94
CA PHE A 38 -8.39 -15.04 -6.11
C PHE A 38 -9.16 -13.76 -5.77
N ARG A 39 -10.48 -13.81 -5.86
CA ARG A 39 -11.36 -12.70 -5.53
C ARG A 39 -12.07 -12.96 -4.21
N HIS A 40 -11.86 -12.07 -3.25
CA HIS A 40 -12.42 -12.19 -1.90
C HIS A 40 -13.86 -11.68 -1.86
N ASP A 41 -14.77 -12.47 -1.29
CA ASP A 41 -16.19 -12.12 -1.12
C ASP A 41 -16.41 -10.92 -0.18
N SER A 42 -15.41 -10.56 0.62
CA SER A 42 -15.44 -9.40 1.52
C SER A 42 -15.23 -8.06 0.83
N ILE A 43 -14.73 -8.02 -0.41
CA ILE A 43 -14.43 -6.77 -1.14
C ILE A 43 -15.62 -5.79 -1.14
N PRO A 44 -16.85 -6.19 -1.53
CA PRO A 44 -17.99 -5.26 -1.53
C PRO A 44 -18.34 -4.73 -0.13
N THR A 45 -18.23 -5.57 0.90
CA THR A 45 -18.48 -5.18 2.30
C THR A 45 -17.44 -4.19 2.79
N ALA A 46 -16.16 -4.45 2.52
CA ALA A 46 -15.05 -3.60 2.87
C ALA A 46 -15.14 -2.21 2.21
N ILE A 47 -15.44 -2.14 0.90
CA ILE A 47 -15.65 -0.88 0.16
C ILE A 47 -16.75 -0.06 0.85
N ARG A 48 -17.92 -0.68 1.09
CA ARG A 48 -19.05 -0.01 1.73
C ARG A 48 -18.69 0.53 3.10
N ILE A 49 -18.02 -0.27 3.95
CA ILE A 49 -17.65 0.14 5.31
C ILE A 49 -16.64 1.29 5.27
N ILE A 50 -15.58 1.20 4.47
CA ILE A 50 -14.56 2.25 4.36
C ILE A 50 -15.18 3.56 3.86
N ALA A 51 -16.02 3.49 2.83
CA ALA A 51 -16.71 4.66 2.29
C ALA A 51 -17.68 5.27 3.32
N SER A 52 -18.44 4.44 4.05
CA SER A 52 -19.40 4.89 5.06
C SER A 52 -18.73 5.48 6.30
N LEU A 53 -17.57 4.95 6.71
CA LEU A 53 -16.75 5.56 7.77
C LEU A 53 -16.22 6.93 7.32
N GLY A 54 -15.70 7.01 6.10
CA GLY A 54 -15.13 8.24 5.56
C GLY A 54 -16.14 9.36 5.38
N ASN A 55 -17.33 9.05 4.84
CA ASN A 55 -18.38 10.04 4.63
C ASN A 55 -19.21 10.33 5.90
N GLY A 56 -19.04 9.52 6.95
CA GLY A 56 -19.72 9.65 8.24
C GLY A 56 -21.12 9.04 8.33
N SER A 57 -21.57 8.31 7.31
CA SER A 57 -22.85 7.57 7.35
C SER A 57 -22.82 6.35 8.27
N LEU A 58 -21.62 5.80 8.54
CA LEU A 58 -21.39 4.82 9.59
C LEU A 58 -20.58 5.47 10.71
N THR A 59 -21.14 5.46 11.93
CA THR A 59 -20.45 5.90 13.14
C THR A 59 -20.11 4.69 14.00
N LEU A 60 -18.94 4.71 14.61
CA LEU A 60 -18.51 3.64 15.52
C LEU A 60 -18.69 4.09 16.98
N PRO A 61 -18.94 3.15 17.91
CA PRO A 61 -18.86 3.43 19.33
C PRO A 61 -17.49 4.03 19.71
N SER A 62 -17.47 5.00 20.63
CA SER A 62 -16.22 5.61 21.10
C SER A 62 -15.26 4.62 21.80
N SER A 63 -15.79 3.46 22.21
CA SER A 63 -15.00 2.35 22.75
C SER A 63 -14.20 1.60 21.68
N THR A 64 -14.51 1.74 20.39
CA THR A 64 -13.87 0.97 19.32
C THR A 64 -13.04 1.81 18.35
N ILE A 65 -13.16 3.14 18.37
CA ILE A 65 -12.43 4.07 17.50
C ILE A 65 -11.49 4.99 18.29
N ASP A 66 -10.29 5.23 17.78
CA ASP A 66 -9.33 6.14 18.40
C ASP A 66 -9.85 7.60 18.39
N PRO A 67 -9.76 8.34 19.51
CA PRO A 67 -10.27 9.71 19.58
C PRO A 67 -9.60 10.66 18.58
N THR A 68 -8.31 10.47 18.24
CA THR A 68 -7.55 11.34 17.34
C THR A 68 -8.03 11.29 15.88
N ILE A 69 -8.76 10.23 15.51
CA ILE A 69 -9.30 10.03 14.15
C ILE A 69 -10.84 9.93 14.13
N SER A 70 -11.50 9.91 15.29
CA SER A 70 -12.95 9.70 15.40
C SER A 70 -13.82 10.70 14.63
N THR A 71 -13.32 11.94 14.48
CA THR A 71 -13.97 13.02 13.74
C THR A 71 -13.40 13.22 12.35
N LEU A 72 -12.32 12.51 11.98
CA LEU A 72 -11.72 12.58 10.65
C LEU A 72 -12.71 12.03 9.62
N ARG A 73 -12.82 12.72 8.49
CA ARG A 73 -13.66 12.33 7.35
C ARG A 73 -12.84 12.39 6.08
N TRP A 74 -13.19 11.54 5.11
CA TRP A 74 -12.54 11.46 3.81
C TRP A 74 -13.57 11.05 2.74
N ASP A 75 -13.28 11.41 1.49
CA ASP A 75 -14.06 10.94 0.35
C ASP A 75 -13.37 9.74 -0.27
N THR A 76 -14.14 8.69 -0.58
CA THR A 76 -13.62 7.45 -1.17
C THR A 76 -14.00 7.36 -2.64
N ILE A 77 -13.02 7.20 -3.52
CA ILE A 77 -13.22 6.76 -4.89
C ILE A 77 -12.76 5.30 -4.97
N ASN A 78 -13.66 4.38 -5.27
CA ASN A 78 -13.30 2.98 -5.53
C ASN A 78 -13.18 2.74 -7.03
N THR A 79 -12.19 1.94 -7.44
CA THR A 79 -12.03 1.51 -8.82
C THR A 79 -11.33 0.15 -8.91
N GLU A 80 -11.62 -0.57 -10.00
CA GLU A 80 -10.86 -1.72 -10.47
C GLU A 80 -10.19 -1.43 -11.84
N ASP A 81 -10.41 -0.23 -12.39
CA ASP A 81 -9.84 0.22 -13.66
C ASP A 81 -8.37 0.63 -13.48
N GLU A 82 -7.46 -0.20 -13.99
CA GLU A 82 -6.01 0.05 -13.94
C GLU A 82 -5.58 1.23 -14.81
N THR A 83 -6.34 1.58 -15.84
CA THR A 83 -5.97 2.65 -16.78
C THR A 83 -5.98 4.03 -16.10
N LEU A 84 -6.69 4.17 -14.98
CA LEU A 84 -6.64 5.37 -14.14
C LEU A 84 -5.26 5.61 -13.51
N PHE A 85 -4.43 4.57 -13.36
CA PHE A 85 -3.05 4.72 -12.92
C PHE A 85 -2.12 5.24 -14.03
N HIS A 86 -2.58 5.33 -15.29
CA HIS A 86 -1.80 5.90 -16.38
C HIS A 86 -1.71 7.43 -16.32
N ASP A 87 -2.61 8.07 -15.56
CA ASP A 87 -2.64 9.51 -15.36
C ASP A 87 -2.04 9.91 -13.98
N PRO A 88 -0.81 10.47 -13.94
CA PRO A 88 -0.21 10.92 -12.69
C PRO A 88 -0.94 12.11 -12.05
N ILE A 89 -1.64 12.94 -12.83
CA ILE A 89 -2.47 14.05 -12.31
C ILE A 89 -3.70 13.48 -11.61
N TYR A 90 -4.28 12.42 -12.16
CA TYR A 90 -5.34 11.69 -11.47
C TYR A 90 -4.83 11.13 -10.13
N LEU A 91 -3.66 10.49 -10.08
CA LEU A 91 -3.14 9.95 -8.82
C LEU A 91 -2.81 11.05 -7.79
N SER A 92 -2.32 12.22 -8.20
CA SER A 92 -1.93 13.31 -7.29
C SER A 92 -3.10 13.94 -6.52
N GLN A 93 -4.35 13.72 -6.95
CA GLN A 93 -5.53 14.22 -6.25
C GLN A 93 -5.83 13.46 -4.94
N PHE A 94 -5.22 12.29 -4.72
CA PHE A 94 -5.48 11.42 -3.58
C PHE A 94 -4.42 11.58 -2.49
N LYS A 95 -4.90 11.82 -1.26
CA LYS A 95 -4.04 11.88 -0.07
C LYS A 95 -3.43 10.52 0.26
N ALA A 96 -4.18 9.44 -0.02
CA ALA A 96 -3.69 8.07 0.07
C ALA A 96 -4.29 7.19 -1.04
N ILE A 97 -3.50 6.22 -1.50
CA ILE A 97 -3.96 5.12 -2.36
C ILE A 97 -3.99 3.84 -1.51
N GLY A 98 -5.15 3.22 -1.43
CA GLY A 98 -5.41 2.01 -0.69
C GLY A 98 -5.55 0.80 -1.61
N PHE A 99 -4.82 -0.28 -1.36
CA PHE A 99 -5.04 -1.56 -2.02
C PHE A 99 -5.86 -2.44 -1.07
N LEU A 100 -7.06 -2.82 -1.48
CA LEU A 100 -7.98 -3.61 -0.68
C LEU A 100 -8.19 -4.95 -1.38
N SER A 101 -7.65 -6.00 -0.76
CA SER A 101 -7.77 -7.38 -1.22
C SER A 101 -7.45 -7.57 -2.72
N THR A 102 -6.53 -6.78 -3.26
CA THR A 102 -5.98 -6.95 -4.61
C THR A 102 -5.16 -8.22 -4.67
N THR A 103 -5.19 -8.99 -5.75
CA THR A 103 -4.51 -10.30 -5.78
C THR A 103 -4.00 -10.61 -7.17
N ASP A 104 -2.78 -11.13 -7.28
CA ASP A 104 -2.20 -11.66 -8.52
C ASP A 104 -2.04 -13.18 -8.46
N VAL A 105 -1.76 -13.78 -9.61
CA VAL A 105 -1.20 -15.14 -9.70
C VAL A 105 0.32 -15.07 -9.52
N ASP A 106 0.91 -16.04 -8.82
CA ASP A 106 2.37 -16.14 -8.64
C ASP A 106 2.92 -17.49 -9.16
N PRO A 107 3.90 -17.51 -10.08
CA PRO A 107 4.45 -16.34 -10.80
C PRO A 107 3.38 -15.68 -11.69
N PRO A 108 3.51 -14.38 -12.00
CA PRO A 108 2.51 -13.65 -12.80
C PRO A 108 2.42 -14.24 -14.21
N GLY A 109 1.39 -15.06 -14.44
CA GLY A 109 1.14 -15.74 -15.73
C GLY A 109 -0.16 -15.30 -16.43
N ALA A 110 -1.06 -14.60 -15.73
CA ALA A 110 -2.39 -14.24 -16.23
C ALA A 110 -2.62 -12.71 -16.33
N GLY A 111 -1.54 -11.92 -16.23
CA GLY A 111 -1.61 -10.47 -16.00
C GLY A 111 -1.50 -10.14 -14.52
N THR A 112 -1.30 -8.86 -14.24
CA THR A 112 -1.12 -8.29 -12.90
C THR A 112 -2.16 -7.19 -12.69
N VAL A 113 -2.43 -6.78 -11.46
CA VAL A 113 -3.39 -5.70 -11.20
C VAL A 113 -2.96 -4.35 -11.79
N LEU A 114 -1.68 -4.12 -12.10
CA LEU A 114 -1.23 -2.92 -12.80
C LEU A 114 -0.22 -3.28 -13.88
N ASP A 115 -0.43 -2.76 -15.10
CA ASP A 115 0.60 -2.82 -16.13
C ASP A 115 1.83 -1.95 -15.79
N ASP A 116 2.88 -2.08 -16.60
CA ASP A 116 4.14 -1.35 -16.46
C ASP A 116 3.98 0.17 -16.34
N GLN A 117 3.01 0.77 -17.04
CA GLN A 117 2.79 2.22 -16.99
C GLN A 117 2.12 2.63 -15.68
N GLY A 118 1.06 1.92 -15.27
CA GLY A 118 0.41 2.15 -13.98
C GLY A 118 1.37 1.95 -12.82
N LEU A 119 2.21 0.91 -12.90
CA LEU A 119 3.22 0.60 -11.89
C LEU A 119 4.25 1.74 -11.72
N ARG A 120 4.77 2.28 -12.83
CA ARG A 120 5.70 3.44 -12.80
C ARG A 120 5.07 4.66 -12.17
N ASN A 121 3.83 4.98 -12.56
CA ASN A 121 3.14 6.15 -12.04
C ASN A 121 2.77 5.99 -10.56
N PHE A 122 2.40 4.79 -10.13
CA PHE A 122 2.18 4.50 -8.72
C PHE A 122 3.47 4.64 -7.91
N ALA A 123 4.60 4.11 -8.40
CA ALA A 123 5.89 4.30 -7.75
C ALA A 123 6.27 5.78 -7.64
N ARG A 124 6.03 6.58 -8.70
CA ARG A 124 6.24 8.04 -8.67
C ARG A 124 5.35 8.75 -7.65
N TYR A 125 4.08 8.36 -7.54
CA TYR A 125 3.17 8.87 -6.52
C TYR A 125 3.76 8.68 -5.10
N ILE A 126 4.28 7.49 -4.81
CA ILE A 126 4.94 7.21 -3.53
C ILE A 126 6.23 8.04 -3.37
N GLN A 127 7.09 8.08 -4.40
CA GLN A 127 8.33 8.88 -4.38
C GLN A 127 8.08 10.36 -4.05
N GLN A 128 6.96 10.91 -4.53
CA GLN A 128 6.54 12.29 -4.31
C GLN A 128 5.88 12.53 -2.95
N GLY A 129 5.86 11.54 -2.05
CA GLY A 129 5.31 11.68 -0.70
C GLY A 129 3.84 11.27 -0.58
N GLY A 130 3.29 10.57 -1.58
CA GLY A 130 2.00 9.90 -1.49
C GLY A 130 1.95 8.88 -0.36
N ASN A 131 0.76 8.69 0.22
CA ASN A 131 0.55 7.75 1.32
C ASN A 131 -0.14 6.49 0.81
N TYR A 132 0.09 5.39 1.49
CA TYR A 132 -0.42 4.08 1.11
C TYR A 132 -1.07 3.36 2.28
N PHE A 133 -2.11 2.59 1.99
CA PHE A 133 -2.54 1.54 2.91
C PHE A 133 -2.87 0.24 2.16
N GLY A 134 -2.57 -0.89 2.79
CA GLY A 134 -2.88 -2.21 2.26
C GLY A 134 -3.77 -3.00 3.23
N ILE A 135 -4.77 -3.70 2.70
CA ILE A 135 -5.67 -4.53 3.50
C ILE A 135 -5.70 -5.94 2.91
N HIS A 136 -5.58 -6.92 3.80
CA HIS A 136 -5.66 -8.34 3.54
C HIS A 136 -4.68 -8.80 2.44
N SER A 137 -5.21 -9.30 1.32
CA SER A 137 -4.42 -9.82 0.20
C SER A 137 -3.68 -8.75 -0.60
N ALA A 138 -3.68 -7.47 -0.18
CA ALA A 138 -2.79 -6.45 -0.74
C ALA A 138 -1.30 -6.84 -0.74
N SER A 139 -0.85 -7.75 0.13
CA SER A 139 0.51 -8.32 0.09
C SER A 139 0.68 -9.45 -0.93
N ALA A 140 -0.41 -9.95 -1.51
CA ALA A 140 -0.50 -11.04 -2.48
C ALA A 140 -0.76 -10.53 -3.91
N THR A 141 -0.21 -9.38 -4.28
CA THR A 141 -0.30 -8.81 -5.63
C THR A 141 1.00 -8.13 -6.03
N LEU A 142 1.13 -7.77 -7.30
CA LEU A 142 2.31 -7.15 -7.90
C LEU A 142 3.58 -7.95 -7.60
N PHE A 143 3.46 -9.29 -7.66
CA PHE A 143 4.61 -10.18 -7.54
C PHE A 143 5.57 -9.89 -8.71
N GLY A 144 6.84 -9.66 -8.42
CA GLY A 144 7.83 -9.23 -9.41
C GLY A 144 8.04 -7.71 -9.52
N ALA A 145 7.32 -6.92 -8.71
CA ALA A 145 7.56 -5.48 -8.56
C ALA A 145 8.19 -5.11 -7.19
N PRO A 146 9.47 -5.44 -6.91
CA PRO A 146 10.17 -5.17 -5.66
C PRO A 146 9.85 -3.87 -4.92
N PHE A 147 9.67 -2.73 -5.59
CA PHE A 147 9.28 -1.49 -4.89
C PHE A 147 7.95 -1.62 -4.15
N TYR A 148 6.99 -2.36 -4.70
CA TYR A 148 5.71 -2.63 -4.08
C TYR A 148 5.87 -3.55 -2.87
N GLY A 149 6.67 -4.61 -3.00
CA GLY A 149 7.03 -5.48 -1.89
C GLY A 149 7.63 -4.70 -0.71
N ARG A 150 8.47 -3.70 -1.00
CA ARG A 150 8.94 -2.75 0.03
C ARG A 150 7.79 -1.91 0.55
N LEU A 151 7.03 -1.24 -0.31
CA LEU A 151 5.93 -0.35 0.08
C LEU A 151 4.94 -1.03 1.05
N VAL A 152 4.44 -2.22 0.69
CA VAL A 152 3.53 -3.01 1.52
C VAL A 152 4.24 -3.59 2.74
N GLY A 153 5.54 -3.92 2.61
CA GLY A 153 6.42 -4.35 3.69
C GLY A 153 6.97 -5.76 3.48
N ALA A 154 6.13 -6.67 3.02
CA ALA A 154 6.54 -8.01 2.61
C ALA A 154 5.48 -8.63 1.69
N TYR A 155 5.92 -9.48 0.75
CA TYR A 155 5.01 -10.27 -0.06
C TYR A 155 4.44 -11.45 0.73
N PHE A 156 3.17 -11.75 0.46
CA PHE A 156 2.52 -12.99 0.88
C PHE A 156 3.29 -14.23 0.39
N ASP A 157 3.38 -15.23 1.25
CA ASP A 157 3.96 -16.54 0.95
C ASP A 157 2.87 -17.62 0.95
N TYR A 158 2.27 -17.87 2.12
CA TYR A 158 1.17 -18.83 2.28
C TYR A 158 0.33 -18.51 3.53
N HIS A 159 -0.78 -19.21 3.70
CA HIS A 159 -1.52 -19.27 4.96
C HIS A 159 -1.98 -20.71 5.24
N PRO A 160 -2.16 -21.12 6.51
CA PRO A 160 -2.83 -22.37 6.83
C PRO A 160 -4.32 -22.29 6.47
N GLN A 161 -5.06 -23.39 6.63
CA GLN A 161 -6.52 -23.36 6.49
C GLN A 161 -7.10 -22.24 7.37
N ILE A 162 -8.01 -21.45 6.77
CA ILE A 162 -8.74 -20.40 7.47
C ILE A 162 -9.36 -20.98 8.74
N GLN A 163 -9.15 -20.27 9.83
CA GLN A 163 -9.56 -20.76 11.12
C GLN A 163 -9.78 -19.63 12.09
N ASN A 164 -10.22 -20.07 13.24
CA ASN A 164 -10.72 -19.24 14.27
C ASN A 164 -9.50 -18.92 15.17
N VAL A 165 -9.01 -17.67 15.15
CA VAL A 165 -7.83 -17.19 15.90
C VAL A 165 -8.15 -16.02 16.84
N THR A 166 -7.33 -15.82 17.88
CA THR A 166 -7.29 -14.56 18.64
C THR A 166 -6.03 -13.78 18.27
N VAL A 167 -6.20 -12.52 17.87
CA VAL A 167 -5.11 -11.58 17.58
C VAL A 167 -5.02 -10.52 18.67
N ARG A 168 -3.82 -10.00 18.94
CA ARG A 168 -3.60 -8.95 19.94
C ARG A 168 -2.79 -7.80 19.38
N SER A 169 -2.99 -6.63 19.96
CA SER A 169 -2.13 -5.48 19.74
C SER A 169 -0.80 -5.67 20.47
N LEU A 170 0.30 -5.28 19.82
CA LEU A 170 1.63 -5.14 20.41
C LEU A 170 1.92 -3.68 20.81
N ASP A 171 1.20 -2.73 20.22
CA ASP A 171 1.33 -1.30 20.45
C ASP A 171 -0.06 -0.65 20.51
N ARG A 172 -0.40 -0.07 21.66
CA ARG A 172 -1.68 0.62 21.89
C ARG A 172 -1.58 2.14 21.70
N GLN A 173 -0.44 2.67 21.25
CA GLN A 173 -0.27 4.09 20.93
C GLN A 173 -0.72 4.42 19.51
N HIS A 174 -0.65 3.47 18.58
CA HIS A 174 -1.09 3.68 17.20
C HIS A 174 -2.64 3.73 17.11
N PRO A 175 -3.24 4.66 16.32
CA PRO A 175 -4.70 4.80 16.24
C PRO A 175 -5.45 3.55 15.78
N SER A 176 -4.83 2.68 14.98
CA SER A 176 -5.45 1.41 14.56
C SER A 176 -5.55 0.37 15.68
N THR A 177 -4.84 0.54 16.79
CA THR A 177 -4.72 -0.50 17.83
C THR A 177 -4.94 0.02 19.25
N SER A 178 -5.19 1.33 19.44
CA SER A 178 -5.39 1.93 20.77
C SER A 178 -6.63 1.39 21.51
N LYS A 179 -7.68 1.03 20.76
CA LYS A 179 -8.93 0.48 21.28
C LYS A 179 -8.99 -1.05 21.35
N TRP A 180 -7.91 -1.74 20.99
CA TRP A 180 -7.90 -3.19 21.07
C TRP A 180 -8.01 -3.68 22.52
N PRO A 181 -8.75 -4.77 22.78
CA PRO A 181 -8.86 -5.35 24.10
C PRO A 181 -7.57 -6.06 24.51
N ASP A 182 -7.25 -6.06 25.81
CA ASP A 182 -6.04 -6.71 26.33
C ASP A 182 -6.04 -8.22 26.10
N GLN A 183 -7.22 -8.85 26.11
CA GLN A 183 -7.39 -10.28 25.84
C GLN A 183 -7.30 -10.65 24.34
N GLY A 184 -7.17 -9.65 23.46
CA GLY A 184 -7.17 -9.82 22.02
C GLY A 184 -8.57 -9.92 21.41
N LEU A 185 -8.62 -9.81 20.09
CA LEU A 185 -9.80 -9.85 19.25
C LEU A 185 -9.93 -11.24 18.63
N ARG A 186 -11.09 -11.88 18.83
CA ARG A 186 -11.40 -13.18 18.25
C ARG A 186 -12.00 -13.02 16.85
N ILE A 187 -11.36 -13.59 15.85
CA ILE A 187 -11.76 -13.49 14.43
C ILE A 187 -11.67 -14.85 13.72
N TYR A 188 -12.35 -14.97 12.59
CA TYR A 188 -12.22 -16.10 11.67
C TYR A 188 -11.44 -15.63 10.46
N GLU A 189 -10.18 -16.06 10.33
CA GLU A 189 -9.22 -15.34 9.51
C GLU A 189 -8.11 -16.23 8.93
N GLU A 190 -7.53 -15.76 7.84
CA GLU A 190 -6.35 -16.35 7.20
C GLU A 190 -5.07 -15.78 7.83
N MET A 191 -4.30 -16.64 8.49
CA MET A 191 -3.05 -16.23 9.13
C MET A 191 -1.91 -16.23 8.12
N TYR A 192 -1.66 -15.05 7.53
CA TYR A 192 -0.67 -14.91 6.47
C TYR A 192 0.77 -15.09 6.97
N ASN A 193 1.56 -15.81 6.20
CA ASN A 193 3.00 -15.90 6.28
C ASN A 193 3.62 -15.16 5.09
N TYR A 194 4.87 -14.71 5.23
CA TYR A 194 5.52 -13.76 4.32
C TYR A 194 6.87 -14.27 3.82
N ARG A 195 7.23 -13.86 2.60
CA ARG A 195 8.49 -14.21 1.94
C ARG A 195 9.70 -13.60 2.63
N SER A 196 9.51 -12.48 3.31
CA SER A 196 10.56 -11.74 4.00
C SER A 196 10.03 -11.18 5.32
N ASP A 197 10.92 -10.90 6.27
CA ASP A 197 10.56 -10.13 7.48
C ASP A 197 10.41 -8.65 7.12
N PRO A 198 9.22 -8.04 7.28
CA PRO A 198 9.03 -6.62 7.00
C PRO A 198 9.89 -5.69 7.88
N ARG A 199 10.49 -6.22 8.96
CA ARG A 199 11.41 -5.48 9.83
C ARG A 199 12.84 -5.35 9.28
N ASN A 200 13.17 -6.08 8.23
CA ASN A 200 14.51 -6.05 7.61
C ASN A 200 14.61 -5.02 6.47
N LEU A 201 13.60 -4.17 6.31
CA LEU A 201 13.65 -3.03 5.40
C LEU A 201 14.38 -1.83 6.04
N PRO A 202 15.05 -0.97 5.25
CA PRO A 202 15.74 0.21 5.78
C PRO A 202 14.82 1.18 6.55
N SER A 203 13.60 1.37 6.04
CA SER A 203 12.49 1.86 6.87
C SER A 203 11.81 0.65 7.49
N ARG A 204 12.17 0.36 8.74
CA ARG A 204 11.75 -0.83 9.47
C ARG A 204 10.26 -0.81 9.75
N ALA A 205 9.57 -1.93 9.52
CA ALA A 205 8.19 -2.08 9.93
C ALA A 205 8.03 -2.08 11.46
N ASN A 206 7.13 -1.24 11.95
CA ASN A 206 6.67 -1.22 13.34
C ASN A 206 5.44 -2.11 13.43
N VAL A 207 5.60 -3.30 14.02
CA VAL A 207 4.54 -4.31 14.08
C VAL A 207 3.52 -3.95 15.14
N LEU A 208 2.26 -3.90 14.73
CA LEU A 208 1.12 -3.46 15.52
C LEU A 208 0.29 -4.63 16.06
N VAL A 209 0.17 -5.70 15.28
CA VAL A 209 -0.71 -6.84 15.58
C VAL A 209 0.04 -8.15 15.37
N SER A 210 -0.21 -9.09 16.27
CA SER A 210 0.27 -10.47 16.19
C SER A 210 -0.79 -11.43 16.73
N ASN A 211 -0.59 -12.74 16.59
CA ASN A 211 -1.45 -13.73 17.22
C ASN A 211 -1.27 -13.72 18.75
N ALA A 212 -2.38 -13.88 19.47
CA ALA A 212 -2.41 -14.06 20.91
C ALA A 212 -2.51 -15.55 21.30
N THR A 213 -3.05 -16.37 20.40
CA THR A 213 -3.23 -17.81 20.57
C THR A 213 -2.41 -18.57 19.55
N SER A 214 -2.05 -19.81 19.88
CA SER A 214 -1.64 -20.79 18.88
C SER A 214 -2.80 -21.07 17.91
N TYR A 215 -2.45 -21.45 16.69
CA TYR A 215 -3.38 -21.87 15.64
C TYR A 215 -2.72 -23.02 14.86
N GLN A 216 -3.52 -23.79 14.14
CA GLN A 216 -3.01 -24.93 13.37
C GLN A 216 -2.29 -24.40 12.13
N ASP A 217 -0.97 -24.58 12.08
CA ASP A 217 -0.15 -24.23 10.93
C ASP A 217 0.71 -25.43 10.53
N PRO A 218 0.52 -26.02 9.33
CA PRO A 218 1.37 -27.10 8.84
C PRO A 218 2.82 -26.66 8.57
N GLY A 219 3.11 -25.36 8.60
CA GLY A 219 4.43 -24.79 8.36
C GLY A 219 4.81 -24.70 6.88
N VAL A 220 4.00 -25.26 5.99
CA VAL A 220 4.12 -25.25 4.52
C VAL A 220 2.73 -25.37 3.91
N ASN A 221 2.51 -24.86 2.70
CA ASN A 221 1.24 -25.05 2.00
C ASN A 221 1.09 -26.48 1.42
N PRO A 222 -0.08 -26.87 0.85
CA PRO A 222 -0.28 -28.20 0.24
C PRO A 222 0.68 -28.54 -0.90
N GLN A 223 1.29 -27.53 -1.51
CA GLN A 223 2.32 -27.64 -2.52
C GLN A 223 3.75 -27.68 -1.90
N ALA A 224 3.85 -27.82 -0.58
CA ALA A 224 5.08 -27.87 0.22
C ALA A 224 5.95 -26.60 0.16
N PHE A 225 5.38 -25.45 -0.17
CA PHE A 225 6.10 -24.18 -0.17
C PHE A 225 6.07 -23.48 1.18
N ARG A 226 7.25 -23.01 1.61
CA ARG A 226 7.49 -21.91 2.54
C ARG A 226 8.78 -21.23 2.12
N ASN A 227 8.65 -20.15 1.37
CA ASN A 227 9.79 -19.46 0.77
C ASN A 227 10.38 -18.39 1.72
N GLY A 228 9.68 -18.03 2.81
CA GLY A 228 10.12 -17.01 3.76
C GLY A 228 10.16 -17.41 5.24
N SER A 229 10.66 -16.48 6.06
CA SER A 229 10.94 -16.72 7.48
C SER A 229 9.98 -16.03 8.45
N ASN A 230 9.10 -15.12 8.01
CA ASN A 230 8.33 -14.16 8.85
C ASN A 230 9.17 -13.26 9.79
N GLY A 231 10.47 -13.55 9.95
CA GLY A 231 11.30 -13.02 11.00
C GLY A 231 11.11 -13.74 12.35
N PRO A 232 11.80 -13.26 13.40
CA PRO A 232 11.53 -13.71 14.76
C PRO A 232 10.12 -13.31 15.21
N GLU A 233 9.62 -14.03 16.21
CA GLU A 233 8.44 -13.63 16.95
C GLU A 233 8.57 -12.19 17.48
N PRO A 234 7.46 -11.43 17.59
CA PRO A 234 6.07 -11.84 17.36
C PRO A 234 5.68 -11.92 15.87
N HIS A 235 4.88 -12.89 15.44
CA HIS A 235 4.44 -13.01 14.04
C HIS A 235 3.70 -11.73 13.54
N PRO A 236 4.14 -11.07 12.44
CA PRO A 236 3.58 -9.80 12.03
C PRO A 236 2.24 -9.96 11.27
N LEU A 237 1.17 -9.32 11.73
CA LEU A 237 -0.15 -9.35 11.05
C LEU A 237 -0.65 -7.95 10.65
N ALA A 238 -0.13 -6.91 11.29
CA ALA A 238 -0.32 -5.54 10.85
C ALA A 238 0.91 -4.72 11.25
N TRP A 239 1.25 -3.72 10.45
CA TRP A 239 2.38 -2.85 10.72
C TRP A 239 2.23 -1.50 10.04
N TRP A 240 3.08 -0.57 10.44
CA TRP A 240 3.25 0.69 9.75
C TRP A 240 4.73 0.98 9.46
N ARG A 241 4.95 1.78 8.43
CA ARG A 241 6.25 2.32 8.01
C ARG A 241 6.05 3.78 7.64
N GLU A 242 7.05 4.61 7.89
CA GLU A 242 7.04 6.00 7.42
C GLU A 242 8.43 6.42 7.02
N ALA A 243 8.49 7.33 6.05
CA ALA A 243 9.72 7.78 5.40
C ALA A 243 10.53 6.64 4.75
N ARG A 244 11.32 6.97 3.71
CA ARG A 244 12.21 6.02 3.03
C ARG A 244 11.50 4.71 2.63
N LEU A 245 10.21 4.78 2.25
CA LEU A 245 9.38 3.60 1.99
C LEU A 245 9.93 2.70 0.88
N LEU A 246 10.72 3.28 -0.04
CA LEU A 246 11.25 2.60 -1.22
C LEU A 246 12.73 2.22 -1.12
N ASP A 247 13.40 2.62 -0.04
CA ASP A 247 14.84 2.42 0.12
C ASP A 247 15.21 0.94 0.23
N THR A 248 16.40 0.61 -0.24
CA THR A 248 17.04 -0.72 -0.15
C THR A 248 18.43 -0.59 0.43
N ASP A 249 18.92 -1.66 1.06
CA ASP A 249 20.30 -1.82 1.49
C ASP A 249 20.77 -3.27 1.28
N ALA A 250 22.00 -3.58 1.71
CA ALA A 250 22.58 -4.92 1.55
C ALA A 250 21.88 -6.03 2.36
N ALA A 251 21.06 -5.67 3.35
CA ALA A 251 20.30 -6.62 4.17
C ALA A 251 18.87 -6.85 3.64
N THR A 252 18.44 -6.04 2.66
CA THR A 252 17.11 -6.14 2.06
C THR A 252 16.96 -7.46 1.30
N ASP A 253 15.88 -8.19 1.58
CA ASP A 253 15.61 -9.49 0.97
C ASP A 253 15.56 -9.41 -0.57
N PRO A 254 16.14 -10.37 -1.32
CA PRO A 254 16.16 -10.36 -2.78
C PRO A 254 14.78 -10.24 -3.44
N SER A 255 13.72 -10.81 -2.84
CA SER A 255 12.36 -10.75 -3.38
C SER A 255 11.81 -9.32 -3.41
N VAL A 256 12.34 -8.44 -2.57
CA VAL A 256 11.98 -7.01 -2.49
C VAL A 256 13.18 -6.10 -2.74
N SER A 257 14.25 -6.60 -3.36
CA SER A 257 15.42 -5.81 -3.76
C SER A 257 15.35 -5.40 -5.24
N GLY A 258 15.80 -4.18 -5.55
CA GLY A 258 15.83 -3.65 -6.92
C GLY A 258 14.63 -2.77 -7.33
N GLY A 259 14.66 -2.25 -8.56
CA GLY A 259 13.63 -1.31 -9.07
C GLY A 259 12.26 -1.94 -9.27
N GLY A 260 12.23 -3.22 -9.65
CA GLY A 260 11.01 -3.96 -9.92
C GLY A 260 10.38 -3.67 -11.28
N GLY A 261 11.22 -3.76 -12.32
CA GLY A 261 10.82 -3.46 -13.70
C GLY A 261 10.71 -1.96 -13.95
N ALA A 262 10.64 -1.58 -15.23
CA ALA A 262 10.21 -0.25 -15.66
C ALA A 262 11.03 0.98 -15.17
N GLY A 263 12.25 0.82 -14.68
CA GLY A 263 13.14 1.95 -14.34
C GLY A 263 12.73 2.75 -13.09
N ILE A 264 12.03 2.12 -12.16
CA ILE A 264 11.58 2.72 -10.90
C ILE A 264 12.79 3.00 -9.97
N GLN A 265 12.89 4.23 -9.44
CA GLN A 265 13.94 4.59 -8.47
C GLN A 265 13.77 3.81 -7.17
N VAL A 266 14.90 3.31 -6.64
CA VAL A 266 15.00 2.42 -5.47
C VAL A 266 15.21 3.17 -4.15
N SER A 267 14.74 4.42 -4.09
CA SER A 267 14.86 5.28 -2.92
C SER A 267 13.77 6.34 -2.87
N GLY A 268 13.50 6.85 -1.67
CA GLY A 268 12.50 7.89 -1.41
C GLY A 268 11.23 7.31 -0.78
N GLY A 269 10.12 8.03 -0.97
CA GLY A 269 8.87 7.72 -0.29
C GLY A 269 8.84 8.27 1.12
N SER A 270 8.70 9.60 1.23
CA SER A 270 8.62 10.31 2.52
C SER A 270 7.28 10.13 3.25
N GLY A 271 6.28 9.55 2.58
CA GLY A 271 4.94 9.35 3.13
C GLY A 271 4.84 8.21 4.13
N ARG A 272 3.60 7.84 4.43
CA ARG A 272 3.22 6.76 5.35
C ARG A 272 2.68 5.55 4.61
N SER A 273 3.01 4.36 5.12
CA SER A 273 2.46 3.07 4.70
C SER A 273 1.89 2.36 5.93
N TRP A 274 0.65 1.89 5.84
CA TRP A 274 0.02 1.06 6.85
C TRP A 274 -0.54 -0.21 6.21
N TYR A 275 -0.34 -1.36 6.83
CA TYR A 275 -0.82 -2.63 6.32
C TYR A 275 -1.46 -3.47 7.43
N THR A 276 -2.53 -4.18 7.10
CA THR A 276 -3.10 -5.26 7.91
C THR A 276 -3.39 -6.46 7.02
N SER A 277 -3.04 -7.66 7.47
CA SER A 277 -3.34 -8.92 6.78
C SER A 277 -4.76 -9.42 7.05
N LEU A 278 -5.44 -8.79 8.00
CA LEU A 278 -6.78 -9.17 8.44
C LEU A 278 -7.83 -8.62 7.47
N GLY A 279 -9.02 -9.23 7.48
CA GLY A 279 -10.18 -8.75 6.74
C GLY A 279 -10.62 -9.66 5.60
N HIS A 280 -10.21 -10.93 5.62
CA HIS A 280 -10.66 -11.97 4.71
C HIS A 280 -12.18 -12.09 4.68
N ASP A 281 -12.78 -12.26 5.85
CA ASP A 281 -14.18 -12.68 5.98
C ASP A 281 -15.12 -11.52 6.31
N ASN A 282 -16.36 -11.61 5.81
CA ASN A 282 -17.41 -10.63 6.10
C ASN A 282 -17.72 -10.51 7.61
N SER A 283 -17.56 -11.58 8.39
CA SER A 283 -17.74 -11.57 9.84
C SER A 283 -16.67 -10.76 10.57
N THR A 284 -15.43 -10.69 10.04
CA THR A 284 -14.38 -9.81 10.56
C THR A 284 -14.80 -8.35 10.38
N TRP A 285 -15.34 -7.99 9.21
CA TRP A 285 -15.93 -6.68 8.92
C TRP A 285 -17.22 -6.38 9.68
N ALA A 286 -17.87 -7.38 10.30
CA ALA A 286 -19.01 -7.16 11.17
C ALA A 286 -18.62 -6.58 12.55
N GLN A 287 -17.36 -6.72 12.96
CA GLN A 287 -16.88 -6.32 14.28
C GLN A 287 -16.48 -4.85 14.33
N ASP A 288 -17.06 -4.08 15.25
CA ASP A 288 -16.74 -2.64 15.40
C ASP A 288 -15.28 -2.38 15.77
N LEU A 289 -14.65 -3.29 16.53
CA LEU A 289 -13.22 -3.21 16.85
C LEU A 289 -12.34 -3.34 15.60
N PHE A 290 -12.71 -4.21 14.66
CA PHE A 290 -11.99 -4.32 13.39
C PHE A 290 -12.25 -3.12 12.47
N ARG A 291 -13.49 -2.62 12.41
CA ARG A 291 -13.80 -1.36 11.70
C ARG A 291 -12.99 -0.18 12.27
N GLY A 292 -12.86 -0.11 13.58
CA GLY A 292 -12.03 0.88 14.27
C GLY A 292 -10.55 0.73 13.97
N HIS A 293 -10.05 -0.50 13.85
CA HIS A 293 -8.69 -0.78 13.40
C HIS A 293 -8.41 -0.22 12.00
N VAL A 294 -9.29 -0.51 11.04
CA VAL A 294 -9.18 0.00 9.67
C VAL A 294 -9.30 1.53 9.63
N ALA A 295 -10.28 2.11 10.34
CA ALA A 295 -10.43 3.56 10.43
C ALA A 295 -9.19 4.24 11.02
N GLY A 296 -8.57 3.64 12.04
CA GLY A 296 -7.35 4.15 12.66
C GLY A 296 -6.13 4.06 11.74
N GLY A 297 -6.01 2.98 10.96
CA GLY A 297 -4.95 2.82 9.96
C GLY A 297 -5.04 3.86 8.85
N ILE A 298 -6.23 3.98 8.25
CA ILE A 298 -6.52 4.99 7.22
C ILE A 298 -6.35 6.40 7.79
N GLY A 299 -6.86 6.66 8.99
CA GLY A 299 -6.75 7.97 9.62
C GLY A 299 -5.30 8.38 9.89
N TRP A 300 -4.45 7.45 10.34
CA TRP A 300 -3.04 7.71 10.59
C TRP A 300 -2.26 8.05 9.30
N VAL A 301 -2.54 7.37 8.18
CA VAL A 301 -1.89 7.72 6.90
C VAL A 301 -2.41 9.07 6.36
N LEU A 302 -3.69 9.40 6.56
CA LEU A 302 -4.27 10.68 6.14
C LEU A 302 -3.76 11.87 6.95
N GLN A 303 -3.36 11.65 8.20
CA GLN A 303 -2.72 12.65 9.06
C GLN A 303 -1.26 12.95 8.69
N SER A 304 -0.66 12.23 7.73
CA SER A 304 0.67 12.55 7.23
C SER A 304 0.75 14.01 6.76
N SER A 305 1.86 14.70 7.07
CA SER A 305 2.11 16.05 6.55
C SER A 305 2.56 16.03 5.08
N THR A 306 2.94 14.87 4.54
CA THR A 306 3.35 14.74 3.14
C THR A 306 2.16 14.68 2.19
N ALA A 307 2.33 15.20 0.99
CA ALA A 307 1.37 15.07 -0.10
C ALA A 307 2.16 14.83 -1.39
N PRO A 308 1.61 14.07 -2.36
CA PRO A 308 2.20 14.00 -3.69
C PRO A 308 2.33 15.41 -4.26
N LEU A 309 3.52 15.76 -4.77
CA LEU A 309 3.74 17.05 -5.42
C LEU A 309 2.75 17.20 -6.58
N ASN A 310 1.94 18.26 -6.54
CA ASN A 310 1.00 18.53 -7.61
C ASN A 310 1.78 18.91 -8.87
N ALA A 311 1.58 18.19 -9.98
CA ALA A 311 2.23 18.49 -11.26
C ALA A 311 1.78 19.85 -11.88
N SER A 312 0.96 20.63 -11.17
CA SER A 312 0.51 21.96 -11.56
C SER A 312 1.39 23.12 -11.07
N ALA A 313 2.49 22.86 -10.35
CA ALA A 313 3.49 23.89 -10.06
C ALA A 313 4.46 24.07 -11.25
N GLY A 314 3.96 24.62 -12.36
CA GLY A 314 4.80 25.11 -13.45
C GLY A 314 5.45 26.44 -13.07
N GLY A 315 6.78 26.50 -13.16
CA GLY A 315 7.52 27.73 -13.42
C GLY A 315 8.34 28.32 -12.26
N SER A 316 9.59 27.90 -12.14
CA SER A 316 10.68 28.88 -12.08
C SER A 316 11.75 28.48 -13.09
N ASN A 317 11.81 29.22 -14.18
CA ASN A 317 12.91 29.18 -15.14
C ASN A 317 14.18 29.62 -14.41
N SER A 318 15.11 28.70 -14.18
CA SER A 318 16.53 29.07 -14.17
C SER A 318 17.00 28.96 -15.62
N SER A 319 17.14 30.14 -16.24
CA SER A 319 17.79 30.29 -17.53
C SER A 319 19.29 30.13 -17.32
N GLU A 320 19.82 28.92 -17.54
CA GLU A 320 21.25 28.76 -17.76
C GLU A 320 21.55 29.10 -19.22
N SER A 321 21.95 30.36 -19.38
CA SER A 321 22.57 30.93 -20.57
C SER A 321 23.78 30.09 -20.99
N ALA A 322 23.71 29.54 -22.20
CA ALA A 322 24.85 28.96 -22.91
C ALA A 322 25.98 30.00 -23.08
N GLY A 323 27.09 29.78 -22.39
CA GLY A 323 28.37 30.44 -22.64
C GLY A 323 29.31 29.48 -23.35
N ALA A 324 29.35 29.54 -24.67
CA ALA A 324 30.36 28.86 -25.47
C ALA A 324 31.71 29.61 -25.36
N SER A 325 32.75 28.91 -24.93
CA SER A 325 34.15 29.30 -25.23
C SER A 325 34.93 28.07 -25.66
N ALA A 326 35.28 28.04 -26.94
CA ALA A 326 36.14 27.04 -27.55
C ALA A 326 37.62 27.42 -27.40
N SER A 327 38.50 26.40 -27.36
CA SER A 327 39.82 26.25 -28.04
C SER A 327 40.83 25.49 -27.15
N PRO A 328 41.93 24.92 -27.70
CA PRO A 328 41.99 23.54 -28.18
C PRO A 328 43.20 22.77 -27.57
N THR A 329 43.61 21.65 -28.20
CA THR A 329 44.80 20.78 -27.97
C THR A 329 44.52 19.49 -27.18
N THR A 330 45.00 18.30 -27.52
CA THR A 330 45.84 17.78 -28.63
C THR A 330 45.63 16.26 -28.69
N SER A 331 45.70 15.70 -29.90
CA SER A 331 45.71 14.28 -30.21
C SER A 331 46.87 13.50 -29.59
N SER A 332 46.63 12.24 -29.21
CA SER A 332 47.57 11.16 -29.52
C SER A 332 46.83 9.84 -29.74
N THR A 333 47.19 9.21 -30.85
CA THR A 333 46.71 7.94 -31.40
C THR A 333 47.71 6.82 -31.10
N ALA A 334 47.23 5.65 -30.70
CA ALA A 334 47.78 4.31 -30.94
C ALA A 334 46.78 3.31 -30.32
N GLY A 335 46.38 2.18 -30.89
CA GLY A 335 46.73 1.48 -32.11
C GLY A 335 46.23 0.03 -31.97
N SER A 336 45.38 -0.40 -32.90
CA SER A 336 45.16 -1.77 -33.41
C SER A 336 45.17 -2.98 -32.44
N SER A 337 44.11 -3.79 -32.44
CA SER A 337 44.08 -5.00 -33.29
C SER A 337 42.83 -5.87 -33.12
N ASN A 338 42.30 -6.32 -34.27
CA ASN A 338 41.27 -7.34 -34.47
C ASN A 338 41.71 -8.72 -33.96
N ARG A 339 40.75 -9.51 -33.45
CA ARG A 339 40.48 -10.86 -33.96
C ARG A 339 39.13 -11.42 -33.51
N ALA A 340 38.30 -11.71 -34.51
CA ALA A 340 37.21 -12.68 -34.44
C ALA A 340 37.74 -14.11 -34.65
N ILE A 341 36.99 -15.12 -34.17
CA ILE A 341 36.80 -16.52 -34.64
C ILE A 341 35.76 -17.12 -33.65
N SER A 342 34.50 -17.33 -34.07
CA SER A 342 33.87 -18.62 -34.47
C SER A 342 33.76 -19.65 -33.33
N SER A 343 32.79 -20.54 -33.20
CA SER A 343 31.49 -20.87 -33.83
C SER A 343 31.02 -22.15 -33.09
N THR A 344 29.76 -22.19 -32.63
CA THR A 344 28.77 -23.30 -32.56
C THR A 344 29.22 -24.80 -32.51
N PRO A 345 28.44 -25.72 -31.88
CA PRO A 345 27.02 -25.90 -32.22
C PRO A 345 26.03 -26.30 -31.12
N ALA A 346 24.78 -26.23 -31.56
CA ALA A 346 23.52 -26.55 -30.93
C ALA A 346 23.35 -28.04 -30.60
N HIS A 347 22.47 -28.31 -29.65
CA HIS A 347 21.66 -29.51 -29.61
C HIS A 347 20.18 -29.10 -29.50
N GLU A 348 19.40 -29.47 -30.53
CA GLU A 348 17.95 -29.38 -30.59
C GLU A 348 17.26 -30.63 -30.02
N PHE A 349 15.98 -30.42 -29.73
CA PHE A 349 14.81 -31.31 -29.78
C PHE A 349 14.20 -31.80 -28.46
N GLY A 350 12.94 -31.38 -28.28
CA GLY A 350 12.02 -31.92 -27.29
C GLY A 350 10.70 -31.13 -27.19
N ASN A 351 9.98 -30.98 -28.30
CA ASN A 351 8.57 -30.55 -28.30
C ASN A 351 7.71 -31.60 -27.57
N ILE A 352 6.93 -31.21 -26.56
CA ILE A 352 5.67 -31.86 -26.20
C ILE A 352 4.63 -30.79 -25.91
N ALA A 353 3.57 -30.81 -26.71
CA ALA A 353 2.35 -30.03 -26.55
C ALA A 353 1.30 -30.81 -25.73
N ALA A 354 0.33 -30.03 -25.22
CA ALA A 354 -0.99 -30.41 -24.72
C ALA A 354 -1.10 -30.92 -23.27
N CYS A 355 -1.78 -30.14 -22.41
CA CYS A 355 -3.13 -30.47 -21.94
C CYS A 355 -3.72 -29.31 -21.10
N PHE A 356 -4.65 -28.57 -21.71
CA PHE A 356 -5.69 -27.82 -20.99
C PHE A 356 -6.82 -28.80 -20.67
N ALA A 357 -7.22 -28.92 -19.40
CA ALA A 357 -8.61 -29.11 -18.95
C ALA A 357 -8.72 -29.41 -17.45
N SER A 358 -9.80 -28.90 -16.87
CA SER A 358 -10.52 -29.41 -15.68
C SER A 358 -10.11 -28.91 -14.31
N MET A 359 -10.87 -27.95 -13.78
CA MET A 359 -11.61 -28.21 -12.54
C MET A 359 -12.86 -27.32 -12.45
N LEU A 360 -13.99 -27.90 -12.86
CA LEU A 360 -15.34 -27.51 -12.48
C LEU A 360 -15.92 -28.65 -11.63
N LEU A 361 -16.71 -28.28 -10.62
CA LEU A 361 -17.58 -29.14 -9.79
C LEU A 361 -16.92 -30.08 -8.76
N LEU A 362 -17.17 -29.77 -7.48
CA LEU A 362 -17.82 -30.71 -6.55
C LEU A 362 -18.50 -29.93 -5.41
N ILE A 363 -19.78 -29.61 -5.62
CA ILE A 363 -20.78 -29.41 -4.56
C ILE A 363 -21.55 -30.73 -4.49
N GLY A 364 -21.71 -31.31 -3.30
CA GLY A 364 -22.56 -32.49 -3.14
C GLY A 364 -22.53 -33.16 -1.78
N LEU A 365 -23.27 -32.57 -0.83
CA LEU A 365 -24.07 -33.18 0.25
C LEU A 365 -23.50 -34.34 1.10
N SER A 366 -23.56 -34.13 2.41
CA SER A 366 -24.17 -35.11 3.33
C SER A 366 -25.22 -34.40 4.16
N ALA A 367 -26.45 -34.91 4.09
CA ALA A 367 -27.59 -34.52 4.91
C ALA A 367 -27.72 -35.47 6.11
N ALA A 368 -27.97 -34.92 7.29
CA ALA A 368 -28.85 -35.42 8.35
C ALA A 368 -29.05 -34.31 9.38
#